data_AF-A0A2A4YS97-F1
#
_entry.id   AF-A0A2A4YS97-F1
#
_cell.length_a   1.000
_cell.length_b   1.000
_cell.length_c   1.000
_cell.angle_alpha   90.00
_cell.angle_beta   90.00
_cell.angle_gamma   90.00
#
_symmetry.space_group_name_H-M   'P 1'
#
loop_
_entity.id
_entity.type
_entity.pdbx_description
1 polymer ?
#
loop_
_entity_poly.entity_id
_entity_poly.type
_entity_poly.pdbx_seq_one_letter_code
_entity_poly.pdbx_strand_id
1 'polypeptide(L)'
;MDKNITTKTNKEKHMIIAFYIVFFTSIFISFIPVNIASLFAMMICVCTLSAIYSVRSTAEEDGITENHMTYLIRTFWRANLYILIASLGSLLYLTILVNYVTLQPCISYISDHWTYIIRNGNFETISTIMKPCGVIFYDKNHHHLIIAAFIAFAPSLLYLLFRCIRGWWLILKNKRVPTNKL
;
A
#
# COMPACT_ATOMS: atom_id res chain seq x y z
N MET A 1 12.77 12.83 -41.60
CA MET A 1 12.44 12.76 -40.16
C MET A 1 12.91 11.41 -39.65
N ASP A 2 13.99 11.42 -38.87
CA ASP A 2 14.88 10.26 -38.66
C ASP A 2 14.24 9.07 -37.94
N LYS A 3 14.41 7.89 -38.54
CA LYS A 3 14.04 6.58 -37.97
C LYS A 3 14.70 6.32 -36.59
N ASN A 4 15.81 7.00 -36.29
CA ASN A 4 16.49 6.96 -35.00
C ASN A 4 15.73 7.71 -33.88
N ILE A 5 15.03 8.80 -34.20
CA ILE A 5 14.32 9.59 -33.19
C ILE A 5 13.03 8.87 -32.75
N THR A 6 12.32 8.27 -33.70
CA THR A 6 11.08 7.50 -33.42
C THR A 6 11.35 6.21 -32.64
N THR A 7 12.51 5.59 -32.83
CA THR A 7 12.89 4.39 -32.06
C THR A 7 13.32 4.73 -30.63
N LYS A 8 14.06 5.82 -30.38
CA LYS A 8 14.44 6.27 -29.02
C LYS A 8 13.18 6.58 -28.18
N THR A 9 12.29 7.41 -28.72
CA THR A 9 11.03 7.81 -28.05
C THR A 9 10.11 6.63 -27.75
N ASN A 10 10.02 5.65 -28.64
CA ASN A 10 9.26 4.42 -28.38
C ASN A 10 9.87 3.58 -27.25
N LYS A 11 11.20 3.47 -27.17
CA LYS A 11 11.87 2.75 -26.07
C LYS A 11 11.60 3.40 -24.71
N GLU A 12 11.71 4.73 -24.63
CA GLU A 12 11.40 5.49 -23.42
C GLU A 12 9.94 5.30 -22.98
N LYS A 13 9.00 5.35 -23.92
CA LYS A 13 7.58 5.12 -23.66
C LYS A 13 7.32 3.75 -23.02
N HIS A 14 7.91 2.69 -23.58
CA HIS A 14 7.74 1.32 -23.05
C HIS A 14 8.35 1.18 -21.66
N MET A 15 9.52 1.79 -21.42
CA MET A 15 10.16 1.81 -20.11
C MET A 15 9.26 2.50 -19.07
N ILE A 16 8.75 3.70 -19.37
CA ILE A 16 7.86 4.44 -18.48
C ILE A 16 6.61 3.61 -18.18
N ILE A 17 5.98 3.04 -19.22
CA ILE A 17 4.82 2.17 -19.08
C ILE A 17 5.12 0.97 -18.16
N ALA A 18 6.26 0.30 -18.34
CA ALA A 18 6.66 -0.81 -17.49
C ALA A 18 6.76 -0.39 -16.01
N PHE A 19 7.34 0.77 -15.72
CA PHE A 19 7.36 1.31 -14.36
C PHE A 19 5.96 1.53 -13.78
N TYR A 20 5.01 2.08 -14.55
CA TYR A 20 3.62 2.21 -14.09
C TYR A 20 2.99 0.86 -13.77
N ILE A 21 3.17 -0.14 -14.64
CA ILE A 21 2.61 -1.49 -14.41
C ILE A 21 3.22 -2.08 -13.14
N VAL A 22 4.54 -2.21 -13.08
CA VAL A 22 5.22 -2.89 -11.97
C VAL A 22 4.89 -2.20 -10.65
N PHE A 23 4.94 -0.87 -10.61
CA PHE A 23 4.62 -0.09 -9.41
C PHE A 23 3.17 -0.25 -8.96
N PHE A 24 2.20 -0.18 -9.88
CA PHE A 24 0.79 -0.35 -9.53
C PHE A 24 0.49 -1.79 -9.08
N THR A 25 1.06 -2.78 -9.78
CA THR A 25 0.85 -4.20 -9.48
C THR A 25 1.46 -4.57 -8.14
N SER A 26 2.66 -4.08 -7.82
CA SER A 26 3.29 -4.32 -6.51
C SER A 26 2.46 -3.76 -5.37
N ILE A 27 1.91 -2.55 -5.53
CA ILE A 27 1.03 -1.97 -4.51
C ILE A 27 -0.28 -2.77 -4.41
N PHE A 28 -0.89 -3.15 -5.52
CA PHE A 28 -2.14 -3.90 -5.50
C PHE A 28 -1.99 -5.27 -4.83
N ILE A 29 -0.91 -6.02 -5.14
CA ILE A 29 -0.62 -7.31 -4.51
C ILE A 29 -0.40 -7.16 -3.01
N SER A 30 0.16 -6.04 -2.54
CA SER A 30 0.40 -5.80 -1.11
C SER A 30 -0.90 -5.72 -0.28
N PHE A 31 -2.05 -5.46 -0.91
CA PHE A 31 -3.36 -5.46 -0.25
C PHE A 31 -4.02 -6.85 -0.18
N ILE A 32 -3.46 -7.86 -0.85
CA ILE A 32 -3.97 -9.23 -0.78
C ILE A 32 -3.54 -9.81 0.59
N PRO A 33 -4.45 -10.36 1.40
CA PRO A 33 -4.16 -10.86 2.75
C PRO A 33 -3.44 -12.22 2.72
N VAL A 34 -2.31 -12.29 2.02
CA VAL A 34 -1.42 -13.45 1.94
C VAL A 34 -0.03 -12.99 2.37
N ASN A 35 0.37 -13.32 3.61
CA ASN A 35 1.56 -12.80 4.29
C ASN A 35 2.85 -12.90 3.45
N ILE A 36 3.04 -14.03 2.77
CA ILE A 36 4.24 -14.24 1.93
C ILE A 36 4.19 -13.35 0.69
N ALA A 37 3.03 -13.25 0.04
CA ALA A 37 2.85 -12.44 -1.16
C ALA A 37 3.00 -10.94 -0.87
N SER A 38 2.49 -10.46 0.28
CA SER A 38 2.62 -9.06 0.66
C SER A 38 4.08 -8.67 0.95
N LEU A 39 4.87 -9.57 1.56
CA LEU A 39 6.30 -9.34 1.80
C LEU A 39 7.08 -9.24 0.48
N PHE A 40 6.85 -10.16 -0.46
CA PHE A 40 7.46 -10.07 -1.80
C PHE A 40 7.02 -8.82 -2.56
N ALA A 41 5.74 -8.45 -2.47
CA ALA A 41 5.21 -7.26 -3.11
C ALA A 41 5.86 -5.98 -2.56
N MET A 42 6.10 -5.91 -1.24
CA MET A 42 6.85 -4.83 -0.60
C MET A 42 8.30 -4.76 -1.12
N MET A 43 9.00 -5.90 -1.23
CA MET A 43 10.35 -5.93 -1.80
C MET A 43 10.38 -5.41 -3.24
N ILE A 44 9.45 -5.86 -4.08
CA ILE A 44 9.32 -5.39 -5.46
C ILE A 44 9.02 -3.89 -5.49
N CYS A 45 8.14 -3.40 -4.62
CA CYS A 45 7.79 -1.99 -4.52
C CYS A 45 9.02 -1.13 -4.18
N VAL A 46 9.83 -1.56 -3.20
CA VAL A 46 11.08 -0.88 -2.81
C VAL A 46 12.07 -0.88 -3.97
N CYS A 47 12.34 -2.02 -4.58
CA CYS A 47 13.25 -2.12 -5.73
C CYS A 47 12.78 -1.25 -6.91
N THR A 48 11.47 -1.24 -7.20
CA THR A 48 10.87 -0.44 -8.27
C THR A 48 11.02 1.05 -7.97
N LEU A 49 10.78 1.47 -6.73
CA LEU A 49 10.97 2.85 -6.32
C LEU A 49 12.44 3.27 -6.45
N SER A 50 13.38 2.45 -5.98
CA SER A 50 14.83 2.68 -6.15
C SER A 50 15.21 2.82 -7.63
N ALA A 51 14.69 1.95 -8.50
CA ALA A 51 14.92 2.03 -9.94
C ALA A 51 14.34 3.31 -10.56
N ILE A 52 13.13 3.73 -10.14
CA ILE A 52 12.52 5.00 -10.56
C ILE A 52 13.41 6.20 -10.16
N TYR A 53 13.95 6.20 -8.94
CA TYR A 53 14.88 7.24 -8.47
C TYR A 53 16.18 7.26 -9.27
N SER A 54 16.75 6.09 -9.55
CA SER A 54 17.96 5.97 -10.36
C SER A 54 17.74 6.46 -11.79
N VAL A 55 16.67 6.02 -12.47
CA VAL A 55 16.34 6.46 -13.84
C VAL A 55 16.04 7.96 -13.89
N ARG A 56 15.39 8.52 -12.87
CA ARG A 56 15.18 9.97 -12.76
C ARG A 56 16.50 10.73 -12.71
N SER A 57 17.47 10.24 -11.95
CA SER A 57 18.76 10.92 -11.76
C SER A 57 19.62 10.99 -13.03
N THR A 58 19.39 10.07 -13.97
CA THR A 58 20.13 9.99 -15.25
C THR A 58 19.34 10.55 -16.43
N ALA A 59 18.11 11.00 -16.25
CA ALA A 59 17.25 11.49 -17.32
C ALA A 59 17.62 12.92 -17.73
N GLU A 60 17.43 13.25 -19.01
CA GLU A 60 17.58 14.61 -19.53
C GLU A 60 16.64 15.58 -18.78
N GLU A 61 17.17 16.75 -18.39
CA GLU A 61 16.41 17.79 -17.68
C GLU A 61 15.18 18.23 -18.47
N ASP A 62 14.04 18.38 -17.78
CA ASP A 62 12.74 18.66 -18.36
C ASP A 62 12.27 17.59 -19.39
N GLY A 63 12.92 16.41 -19.41
CA GLY A 63 12.55 15.29 -20.27
C GLY A 63 11.22 14.64 -19.90
N ILE A 64 10.63 13.88 -20.84
CA ILE A 64 9.39 13.11 -20.59
C ILE A 64 9.63 12.08 -19.47
N THR A 65 10.76 11.39 -19.52
CA THR A 65 11.17 10.42 -18.50
C THR A 65 11.29 11.06 -17.12
N GLU A 66 12.01 12.17 -16.99
CA GLU A 66 12.18 12.86 -15.71
C GLU A 66 10.83 13.30 -15.12
N ASN A 67 9.95 13.85 -15.96
CA ASN A 67 8.61 14.29 -15.58
C ASN A 67 7.74 13.12 -15.05
N HIS A 68 7.70 11.99 -15.76
CA HIS A 68 6.92 10.82 -15.35
C HIS A 68 7.51 10.10 -14.12
N MET A 69 8.84 10.00 -14.00
CA MET A 69 9.45 9.43 -12.80
C MET A 69 9.18 10.30 -11.56
N THR A 70 9.31 11.63 -11.71
CA THR A 70 8.95 12.59 -10.64
C THR A 70 7.47 12.47 -10.27
N TYR A 71 6.60 12.28 -11.25
CA TYR A 71 5.17 12.07 -11.01
C TYR A 71 4.89 10.80 -10.21
N LEU A 72 5.53 9.68 -10.55
CA LEU A 72 5.41 8.41 -9.81
C LEU A 72 5.93 8.55 -8.38
N ILE A 73 7.11 9.15 -8.18
CA ILE A 73 7.68 9.40 -6.85
C ILE A 73 6.71 10.23 -5.99
N ARG A 74 6.22 11.36 -6.50
CA ARG A 74 5.26 12.20 -5.76
C ARG A 74 3.96 11.46 -5.46
N THR A 75 3.52 10.59 -6.37
CA THR A 75 2.32 9.78 -6.19
C THR A 75 2.52 8.76 -5.06
N PHE A 76 3.67 8.08 -5.02
CA PHE A 76 4.03 7.17 -3.94
C PHE A 76 3.98 7.85 -2.57
N TRP A 77 4.69 8.97 -2.40
CA TRP A 77 4.77 9.63 -1.09
C TRP A 77 3.43 10.20 -0.63
N ARG A 78 2.65 10.80 -1.53
CA ARG A 78 1.31 11.32 -1.20
C ARG A 78 0.33 10.19 -0.85
N ALA A 79 0.39 9.07 -1.58
CA ALA A 79 -0.42 7.90 -1.27
C ALA A 79 -0.10 7.30 0.10
N ASN A 80 1.19 7.18 0.45
CA ASN A 80 1.61 6.69 1.76
C ASN A 80 1.18 7.65 2.89
N LEU A 81 1.27 8.97 2.67
CA LEU A 81 0.76 9.96 3.62
C LEU A 81 -0.75 9.78 3.84
N TYR A 82 -1.53 9.57 2.78
CA TYR A 82 -2.97 9.28 2.92
C TYR A 82 -3.24 7.97 3.66
N ILE A 83 -2.48 6.90 3.41
CA ILE A 83 -2.61 5.65 4.18
C ILE A 83 -2.36 5.91 5.65
N LEU A 84 -1.32 6.66 6.01
CA LEU A 84 -0.97 6.92 7.40
C LEU A 84 -2.11 7.68 8.12
N ILE A 85 -2.60 8.77 7.52
CA ILE A 85 -3.70 9.57 8.07
C ILE A 85 -4.99 8.75 8.17
N ALA A 86 -5.32 8.00 7.11
CA ALA A 86 -6.50 7.16 7.06
C ALA A 86 -6.45 6.00 8.08
N SER A 87 -5.27 5.41 8.28
CA SER A 87 -5.06 4.34 9.27
C SER A 87 -5.21 4.88 10.69
N LEU A 88 -4.74 6.10 10.97
CA LEU A 88 -4.98 6.77 12.26
C LEU A 88 -6.49 6.98 12.48
N GLY A 89 -7.21 7.45 11.46
CA GLY A 89 -8.67 7.60 11.52
C GLY A 89 -9.40 6.28 11.74
N SER A 90 -8.97 5.21 11.04
CA SER A 90 -9.47 3.84 11.23
C SER A 90 -9.22 3.34 12.65
N LEU A 91 -8.04 3.60 13.23
CA LEU A 91 -7.72 3.21 14.60
C LEU A 91 -8.60 3.93 15.62
N LEU A 92 -8.82 5.23 15.44
CA LEU A 92 -9.74 6.00 16.29
C LEU A 92 -11.18 5.47 16.18
N TYR A 93 -11.64 5.18 14.96
CA TYR A 93 -12.95 4.58 14.71
C TYR A 93 -13.09 3.23 15.43
N LEU A 94 -12.10 2.34 15.30
CA LEU A 94 -12.10 1.04 15.96
C LEU A 94 -12.09 1.17 17.49
N THR A 95 -11.33 2.11 18.05
CA THR A 95 -11.24 2.30 19.50
C THR A 95 -12.59 2.71 20.11
N ILE A 96 -13.37 3.53 19.39
CA ILE A 96 -14.61 4.10 19.91
C ILE A 96 -15.81 3.15 19.71
N LEU A 97 -15.88 2.46 18.57
CA LEU A 97 -17.11 1.77 18.15
C LEU A 97 -17.08 0.25 18.31
N VAL A 98 -15.90 -0.36 18.45
CA VAL A 98 -15.78 -1.81 18.58
C VAL A 98 -16.04 -2.25 20.01
N ASN A 99 -16.80 -3.34 20.17
CA ASN A 99 -17.06 -3.95 21.46
C ASN A 99 -15.93 -4.92 21.87
N TYR A 100 -14.97 -4.40 22.63
CA TYR A 100 -13.86 -5.17 23.19
C TYR A 100 -14.22 -6.06 24.39
N VAL A 101 -15.43 -5.93 24.96
CA VAL A 101 -15.89 -6.76 26.09
C VAL A 101 -15.90 -8.25 25.71
N THR A 102 -16.11 -8.57 24.44
CA THR A 102 -16.06 -9.94 23.93
C THR A 102 -14.69 -10.62 24.04
N LEU A 103 -13.60 -9.84 24.13
CA LEU A 103 -12.25 -10.37 24.34
C LEU A 103 -11.90 -10.53 25.83
N GLN A 104 -12.69 -9.92 26.72
CA GLN A 104 -12.40 -9.87 28.15
C GLN A 104 -12.15 -11.25 28.79
N PRO A 105 -12.92 -12.32 28.51
CA PRO A 105 -12.70 -13.63 29.12
C PRO A 105 -11.33 -14.25 28.78
N CYS A 106 -10.86 -14.05 27.54
CA CYS A 106 -9.54 -14.52 27.13
C CYS A 106 -8.43 -13.65 27.70
N ILE A 107 -8.64 -12.33 27.75
CA ILE A 107 -7.68 -11.39 28.34
C ILE A 107 -7.51 -11.66 29.83
N SER A 108 -8.60 -11.89 30.57
CA SER A 108 -8.53 -12.23 32.00
C SER A 108 -7.80 -13.54 32.21
N TYR A 109 -8.08 -14.58 31.41
CA TYR A 109 -7.37 -15.85 31.50
C TYR A 109 -5.86 -15.69 31.30
N ILE A 110 -5.45 -14.91 30.28
CA ILE A 110 -4.03 -14.62 30.01
C ILE A 110 -3.41 -13.82 31.16
N SER A 111 -4.12 -12.82 31.69
CA SER A 111 -3.65 -12.02 32.81
C SER A 111 -3.43 -12.88 34.06
N ASP A 112 -4.37 -13.77 34.38
CA ASP A 112 -4.31 -14.63 35.57
C ASP A 112 -3.20 -15.69 35.46
N HIS A 113 -2.85 -16.11 34.24
CA HIS A 113 -1.83 -17.14 33.97
C HIS A 113 -0.55 -16.58 33.32
N TRP A 114 -0.34 -15.26 33.39
CA TRP A 114 0.70 -14.54 32.66
C TRP A 114 2.11 -15.11 32.88
N THR A 115 2.45 -15.42 34.13
CA THR A 115 3.77 -15.94 34.51
C THR A 115 4.04 -17.35 33.95
N TYR A 116 3.01 -18.18 33.84
CA TYR A 116 3.09 -19.51 33.21
C TYR A 116 3.23 -19.38 31.69
N ILE A 117 2.43 -18.51 31.07
CA ILE A 117 2.43 -18.29 29.62
C ILE A 117 3.77 -17.71 29.14
N ILE A 118 4.39 -16.79 29.86
CA ILE A 118 5.72 -16.28 29.47
C ILE A 118 6.80 -17.36 29.59
N ARG A 119 6.77 -18.15 30.67
CA ARG A 119 7.84 -19.10 30.97
C ARG A 119 7.79 -20.34 30.09
N ASN A 120 6.59 -20.84 29.82
CA ASN A 120 6.38 -22.14 29.18
C ASN A 120 5.47 -22.05 27.94
N GLY A 121 4.81 -20.92 27.72
CA GLY A 121 3.90 -20.75 26.60
C GLY A 121 4.64 -20.47 25.31
N ASN A 122 4.26 -21.21 24.27
CA ASN A 122 4.58 -20.88 22.90
C ASN A 122 3.45 -20.04 22.27
N PHE A 123 3.72 -19.43 21.11
CA PHE A 123 2.72 -18.64 20.37
C PHE A 123 1.44 -19.44 20.06
N GLU A 124 1.56 -20.75 19.88
CA GLU A 124 0.45 -21.67 19.62
C GLU A 124 -0.52 -21.77 20.82
N THR A 125 0.00 -21.76 22.04
CA THR A 125 -0.82 -21.74 23.26
C THR A 125 -1.67 -20.48 23.34
N ILE A 126 -1.06 -19.31 23.07
CA ILE A 126 -1.78 -18.02 23.06
C ILE A 126 -2.84 -17.99 21.96
N SER A 127 -2.50 -18.48 20.76
CA SER A 127 -3.44 -18.56 19.65
C SER A 127 -4.65 -19.44 19.99
N THR A 128 -4.40 -20.58 20.64
CA THR A 128 -5.46 -21.51 21.04
C THR A 128 -6.41 -20.89 22.07
N ILE A 129 -5.87 -20.16 23.06
CA ILE A 129 -6.66 -19.43 24.07
C ILE A 129 -7.49 -18.33 23.39
N MET A 130 -6.89 -17.56 22.48
CA MET A 130 -7.55 -16.40 21.85
C MET A 130 -8.57 -16.79 20.77
N LYS A 131 -8.42 -17.96 20.13
CA LYS A 131 -9.28 -18.40 19.02
C LYS A 131 -10.79 -18.32 19.32
N PRO A 132 -11.33 -18.88 20.42
CA PRO A 132 -12.76 -18.79 20.71
C PRO A 132 -13.25 -17.35 20.88
N CYS A 133 -12.52 -16.50 21.63
CA CYS A 133 -12.89 -15.09 21.77
C CYS A 133 -12.76 -14.33 20.46
N GLY A 134 -11.79 -14.68 19.61
CA GLY A 134 -11.58 -14.06 18.30
C GLY A 134 -12.75 -14.28 17.35
N VAL A 135 -13.32 -15.49 17.32
CA VAL A 135 -14.51 -15.79 16.50
C VAL A 135 -15.70 -14.97 16.97
N ILE A 136 -15.98 -14.96 18.28
CA ILE A 136 -17.10 -14.20 18.86
C ILE A 136 -16.91 -12.68 18.65
N PHE A 137 -15.68 -12.19 18.85
CA PHE A 137 -15.33 -10.80 18.60
C PHE A 137 -15.57 -10.42 17.13
N TYR A 138 -15.13 -11.27 16.19
CA TYR A 138 -15.34 -11.05 14.77
C TYR A 138 -16.84 -11.00 14.45
N ASP A 139 -17.62 -11.99 14.87
CA ASP A 139 -19.06 -12.04 14.57
C ASP A 139 -19.80 -10.78 15.06
N LYS A 140 -19.49 -10.32 16.28
CA LYS A 140 -20.13 -9.12 16.85
C LYS A 140 -19.66 -7.82 16.22
N ASN A 141 -18.45 -7.76 15.66
CA ASN A 141 -17.83 -6.52 15.18
C ASN A 141 -17.52 -6.51 13.67
N HIS A 142 -17.90 -7.54 12.92
CA HIS A 142 -17.51 -7.71 11.51
C HIS A 142 -17.82 -6.46 10.66
N HIS A 143 -18.98 -5.84 10.89
CA HIS A 143 -19.39 -4.62 10.20
C HIS A 143 -18.44 -3.44 10.46
N HIS A 144 -18.07 -3.20 11.72
CA HIS A 144 -17.12 -2.16 12.10
C HIS A 144 -15.71 -2.44 11.59
N LEU A 145 -15.28 -3.71 11.59
CA LEU A 145 -13.99 -4.12 11.04
C LEU A 145 -13.90 -3.84 9.53
N ILE A 146 -14.96 -4.12 8.78
CA ILE A 146 -15.04 -3.83 7.33
C ILE A 146 -15.01 -2.32 7.08
N ILE A 147 -15.79 -1.54 7.83
CA ILE A 147 -15.80 -0.07 7.70
C ILE A 147 -14.42 0.51 8.00
N ALA A 148 -13.78 0.07 9.08
CA ALA A 148 -12.44 0.49 9.45
C ALA A 148 -11.42 0.19 8.35
N ALA A 149 -11.45 -1.03 7.79
CA ALA A 149 -10.61 -1.39 6.64
C ALA A 149 -10.86 -0.47 5.44
N PHE A 150 -12.12 -0.15 5.15
CA PHE A 150 -12.47 0.78 4.07
C PHE A 150 -11.94 2.19 4.33
N ILE A 151 -12.08 2.70 5.56
CA ILE A 151 -11.52 3.99 5.96
C ILE A 151 -10.00 4.00 5.77
N ALA A 152 -9.30 2.95 6.21
CA ALA A 152 -7.83 2.87 6.16
C ALA A 152 -7.28 2.84 4.72
N PHE A 153 -7.92 2.10 3.82
CA PHE A 153 -7.34 1.78 2.50
C PHE A 153 -7.97 2.52 1.33
N ALA A 154 -9.29 2.76 1.34
CA ALA A 154 -10.00 3.28 0.17
C ALA A 154 -9.48 4.66 -0.30
N PRO A 155 -9.20 5.65 0.57
CA PRO A 155 -8.72 6.96 0.12
C PRO A 155 -7.41 6.87 -0.66
N SER A 156 -6.45 6.07 -0.19
CA SER A 156 -5.16 5.91 -0.85
C SER A 156 -5.27 5.08 -2.13
N LEU A 157 -6.06 4.00 -2.11
CA LEU A 157 -6.26 3.16 -3.29
C LEU A 157 -6.92 3.95 -4.43
N LEU A 158 -7.98 4.72 -4.13
CA LEU A 158 -8.64 5.58 -5.11
C LEU A 158 -7.70 6.65 -5.66
N TYR A 159 -6.90 7.27 -4.78
CA TYR A 159 -5.89 8.25 -5.19
C TYR A 159 -4.84 7.64 -6.13
N LEU A 160 -4.27 6.49 -5.76
CA LEU A 160 -3.28 5.76 -6.56
C LEU A 160 -3.85 5.37 -7.92
N LEU A 161 -5.04 4.79 -7.93
CA LEU A 161 -5.72 4.35 -9.16
C LEU A 161 -5.97 5.52 -10.10
N PHE A 162 -6.53 6.62 -9.60
CA PHE A 162 -6.73 7.85 -10.38
C PHE A 162 -5.42 8.39 -10.98
N ARG A 163 -4.35 8.45 -10.17
CA ARG A 163 -3.04 8.97 -10.60
C ARG A 163 -2.36 8.05 -11.61
N CYS A 164 -2.41 6.73 -11.42
CA CYS A 164 -1.83 5.77 -12.34
C CYS A 164 -2.54 5.79 -13.69
N ILE A 165 -3.88 5.78 -13.70
CA ILE A 165 -4.68 5.87 -14.94
C ILE A 165 -4.38 7.18 -15.68
N ARG A 166 -4.34 8.31 -14.96
CA ARG A 166 -4.02 9.61 -15.57
C ARG A 166 -2.61 9.64 -16.15
N GLY A 167 -1.61 9.11 -15.42
CA GLY A 167 -0.23 9.03 -15.88
C GLY A 167 -0.10 8.15 -17.12
N TRP A 168 -0.74 6.97 -17.11
CA TRP A 168 -0.83 6.04 -18.22
C TRP A 168 -1.41 6.67 -19.48
N TRP A 169 -2.53 7.38 -19.34
CA TRP A 169 -3.19 8.02 -20.48
C TRP A 169 -2.34 9.13 -21.11
N LEU A 170 -1.60 9.88 -20.28
CA LEU A 170 -0.71 10.93 -20.76
C LEU A 170 0.51 10.37 -21.51
N ILE A 171 1.11 9.30 -21.01
CA ILE A 171 2.24 8.66 -21.72
C ILE A 171 1.79 8.01 -23.04
N LEU A 172 0.57 7.44 -23.09
CA LEU A 172 0.00 6.92 -24.34
C LEU A 172 -0.10 8.02 -25.41
N LYS A 173 -0.44 9.25 -24.98
CA LYS A 173 -0.52 10.46 -25.83
C LYS A 173 0.82 11.16 -26.04
N ASN A 174 1.92 10.61 -25.52
CA ASN A 174 3.26 11.22 -25.54
C ASN A 174 3.27 12.65 -24.93
N LYS A 175 2.45 12.88 -23.90
CA LYS A 175 2.32 14.17 -23.22
C LYS A 175 2.96 14.11 -21.84
N ARG A 176 3.59 15.21 -21.44
CA ARG A 176 4.05 15.42 -20.07
C ARG A 176 2.88 15.51 -19.11
N VAL A 177 3.12 15.13 -17.86
CA VAL A 177 2.17 15.43 -16.79
C VAL A 177 2.25 16.92 -16.46
N PRO A 178 1.12 17.66 -16.53
CA PRO A 178 1.11 19.05 -16.09
C PRO A 178 1.48 19.10 -14.61
N THR A 179 2.66 19.64 -14.35
CA THR A 179 3.14 19.98 -13.02
C THR A 179 2.98 21.48 -12.89
N ASN A 180 2.27 21.94 -11.85
CA ASN A 180 2.46 23.30 -11.39
C ASN A 180 3.93 23.33 -10.92
N LYS A 181 4.81 23.95 -11.71
CA LYS A 181 6.16 24.29 -11.24
C LYS A 181 5.91 25.23 -10.06
N LEU A 182 6.27 24.77 -8.86
CA LEU A 182 6.47 25.66 -7.71
C LEU A 182 7.78 26.38 -7.95
#